data_AF-A0A7W8MCG4-F1
#
_entry.id   AF-A0A7W8MCG4-F1
#
_cell.length_a   1.000
_cell.length_b   1.000
_cell.length_c   1.000
_cell.angle_alpha   90.00
_cell.angle_beta   90.00
_cell.angle_gamma   90.00
#
_symmetry.space_group_name_H-M   'P 1'
#
loop_
_entity.id
_entity.type
_entity.pdbx_description
1 polymer ?
#
loop_
_entity_poly.entity_id
_entity_poly.type
_entity_poly.pdbx_seq_one_letter_code
_entity_poly.pdbx_strand_id
1 'polypeptide(L)'
;MSKKEKPSPLKKLLKAWSAAGAEDRQAFLDLVSAEVRARKPAPATPALEPVPEDAANLIANGRYLLPSTIERVEAVMRARKLSPSGVMAELGFSSRDASLTRALAMKAALRLSVIAALADWLTAHEAEG
;
A
#
# COMPACT_ATOMS: atom_id res chain seq x y z
N MET A 1 47.01 -12.44 -5.49
CA MET A 1 46.29 -11.98 -6.69
C MET A 1 44.79 -12.19 -6.48
N SER A 2 44.08 -11.18 -5.96
CA SER A 2 42.64 -11.29 -5.68
C SER A 2 41.85 -11.23 -6.98
N LYS A 3 41.22 -12.35 -7.37
CA LYS A 3 40.31 -12.42 -8.51
C LYS A 3 39.13 -11.50 -8.19
N LYS A 4 39.04 -10.34 -8.84
CA LYS A 4 37.88 -9.44 -8.77
C LYS A 4 36.63 -10.26 -9.11
N GLU A 5 35.74 -10.46 -8.14
CA GLU A 5 34.47 -11.14 -8.36
C GLU A 5 33.67 -10.37 -9.41
N LYS A 6 33.21 -11.09 -10.44
CA LYS A 6 32.39 -10.49 -11.49
C LYS A 6 31.12 -9.92 -10.84
N PRO A 7 30.78 -8.64 -11.06
CA PRO A 7 29.60 -8.07 -10.43
C PRO A 7 28.37 -8.85 -10.90
N SER A 8 27.56 -9.28 -9.93
CA SER A 8 26.35 -10.05 -10.19
C SER A 8 25.41 -9.27 -11.14
N PRO A 9 24.60 -9.98 -11.94
CA PRO A 9 23.64 -9.33 -12.84
C PRO A 9 22.75 -8.29 -12.13
N LEU A 10 22.34 -8.57 -10.90
CA LEU A 10 21.56 -7.65 -10.06
C LEU A 10 22.34 -6.37 -9.71
N LYS A 11 23.63 -6.48 -9.36
CA LYS A 11 24.48 -5.30 -9.12
C LYS A 11 24.65 -4.45 -10.38
N LYS A 12 24.70 -5.08 -11.56
CA LYS A 12 24.76 -4.36 -12.85
C LYS A 12 23.44 -3.63 -13.14
N LEU A 13 22.30 -4.28 -12.89
CA LEU A 13 20.99 -3.67 -13.08
C LEU A 13 20.78 -2.48 -12.14
N LEU A 14 21.12 -2.62 -10.86
CA LEU A 14 21.05 -1.53 -9.89
C LEU A 14 21.95 -0.36 -10.30
N LYS A 15 23.17 -0.63 -10.78
CA LYS A 15 24.09 0.40 -11.26
C LYS A 15 23.54 1.11 -12.49
N ALA A 16 23.01 0.38 -13.46
CA ALA A 16 22.40 0.94 -14.67
C ALA A 16 21.15 1.76 -14.33
N TRP A 17 20.31 1.27 -13.43
CA TRP A 17 19.13 1.97 -12.93
C TRP A 17 19.49 3.30 -12.26
N SER A 18 20.47 3.29 -11.34
CA SER A 18 20.93 4.51 -10.66
C SER A 18 21.59 5.51 -11.62
N ALA A 19 22.21 5.04 -12.70
CA ALA A 19 22.81 5.88 -13.73
C ALA A 19 21.81 6.42 -14.78
N ALA A 20 20.67 5.74 -14.95
CA ALA A 20 19.63 6.14 -15.91
C ALA A 20 18.91 7.42 -15.49
N GLY A 21 18.54 8.24 -16.47
CA GLY A 21 17.75 9.47 -16.27
C GLY A 21 16.28 9.18 -15.93
N ALA A 22 15.52 10.22 -15.62
CA ALA A 22 14.10 10.08 -15.29
C ALA A 22 13.28 9.49 -16.46
N GLU A 23 13.58 9.90 -17.69
CA GLU A 23 12.92 9.42 -18.91
C GLU A 23 13.19 7.93 -19.17
N ASP A 24 14.46 7.50 -19.08
CA ASP A 24 14.85 6.10 -19.28
C ASP A 24 14.24 5.18 -18.22
N ARG A 25 14.16 5.65 -16.97
CA ARG A 25 13.50 4.91 -15.89
C ARG A 25 12.01 4.78 -16.13
N GLN A 26 11.35 5.85 -16.59
CA GLN A 26 9.94 5.83 -16.90
C GLN A 26 9.64 4.88 -18.06
N ALA A 27 10.41 4.96 -19.14
CA ALA A 27 10.27 4.06 -20.29
C ALA A 27 10.47 2.58 -19.88
N PHE A 28 11.41 2.30 -18.98
CA PHE A 28 11.60 0.96 -18.44
C PHE A 28 10.39 0.48 -17.61
N LEU A 29 9.84 1.34 -16.75
CA LEU A 29 8.63 1.00 -15.97
C LEU A 29 7.42 0.78 -16.88
N ASP A 30 7.25 1.59 -17.92
CA ASP A 30 6.19 1.44 -18.90
C ASP A 30 6.30 0.09 -19.62
N LEU A 31 7.51 -0.30 -20.04
CA LEU A 31 7.77 -1.60 -20.66
C LEU A 31 7.47 -2.77 -19.72
N VAL A 32 7.91 -2.72 -18.46
CA VAL A 32 7.62 -3.77 -17.46
C VAL A 32 6.12 -3.85 -17.18
N SER A 33 5.43 -2.71 -17.10
CA SER A 33 3.98 -2.67 -16.89
C SER A 33 3.21 -3.28 -18.07
N ALA A 34 3.66 -3.02 -19.31
CA ALA A 34 3.09 -3.58 -20.52
C ALA A 34 3.31 -5.10 -20.59
N GLU A 35 4.50 -5.60 -20.21
CA GLU A 35 4.81 -7.03 -20.12
C GLU A 35 3.93 -7.73 -19.08
N VAL A 36 3.73 -7.13 -17.90
CA VAL A 36 2.82 -7.65 -16.86
C VAL A 36 1.38 -7.69 -17.36
N ARG A 37 0.94 -6.68 -18.11
CA ARG A 37 -0.39 -6.66 -18.74
C ARG A 37 -0.53 -7.71 -19.83
N ALA A 38 0.50 -7.91 -20.65
CA ALA A 38 0.51 -8.88 -21.75
C ALA A 38 0.56 -10.35 -21.27
N ARG A 39 1.19 -10.61 -20.12
CA ARG A 39 1.21 -11.94 -19.47
C ARG A 39 -0.09 -12.29 -18.75
N LYS A 40 -0.95 -11.30 -18.51
CA LYS A 40 -2.31 -11.53 -18.00
C LYS A 40 -3.18 -11.91 -19.20
N PRO A 41 -3.95 -13.02 -19.16
CA PRO A 41 -4.91 -13.29 -20.22
C PRO A 41 -5.89 -12.11 -20.31
N ALA A 42 -6.08 -11.61 -21.53
CA ALA A 42 -6.81 -10.38 -21.81
C ALA A 42 -8.26 -10.46 -21.31
N PRO A 43 -8.79 -9.44 -20.58
CA PRO A 43 -10.22 -9.20 -20.62
C PRO A 43 -10.55 -8.50 -21.93
N ALA A 44 -11.60 -8.98 -22.59
CA ALA A 44 -12.21 -8.28 -23.70
C ALA A 44 -12.89 -7.00 -23.18
N THR A 45 -12.84 -5.94 -24.00
CA THR A 45 -13.60 -4.68 -23.96
C THR A 45 -13.26 -3.61 -22.88
N PRO A 46 -13.29 -2.32 -23.24
CA PRO A 46 -13.08 -1.21 -22.32
C PRO A 46 -14.40 -0.89 -21.61
N ALA A 47 -14.79 -1.72 -20.65
CA ALA A 47 -15.67 -1.27 -19.58
C ALA A 47 -14.78 -0.61 -18.51
N LEU A 48 -15.31 0.33 -17.73
CA LEU A 48 -14.72 0.71 -16.44
C LEU A 48 -14.44 -0.58 -15.64
N GLU A 49 -13.24 -1.14 -15.72
CA GLU A 49 -12.96 -2.39 -15.02
C GLU A 49 -12.71 -2.08 -13.54
N PRO A 50 -13.38 -2.82 -12.64
CA PRO A 50 -13.26 -2.62 -11.21
C PRO A 50 -11.82 -2.90 -10.80
N VAL A 51 -11.30 -2.05 -9.90
CA VAL A 51 -10.08 -2.30 -9.16
C VAL A 51 -10.14 -3.75 -8.66
N PRO A 52 -9.10 -4.59 -8.86
CA PRO A 52 -9.11 -5.95 -8.35
C PRO A 52 -9.52 -5.91 -6.88
N GLU A 53 -10.52 -6.66 -6.45
CA GLU A 53 -11.03 -6.60 -5.06
C GLU A 53 -9.90 -6.76 -4.03
N ASP A 54 -8.87 -7.54 -4.35
CA ASP A 54 -7.66 -7.67 -3.53
C ASP A 54 -6.80 -6.39 -3.46
N ALA A 55 -6.70 -5.62 -4.55
CA ALA A 55 -6.02 -4.32 -4.56
C ALA A 55 -6.88 -3.22 -3.94
N ALA A 56 -8.22 -3.34 -4.02
CA ALA A 56 -9.16 -2.49 -3.30
C ALA A 56 -9.13 -2.76 -1.78
N ASN A 57 -8.81 -3.99 -1.37
CA ASN A 57 -8.69 -4.40 0.03
C ASN A 57 -7.28 -4.29 0.60
N LEU A 58 -6.28 -3.94 -0.22
CA LEU A 58 -4.95 -3.64 0.30
C LEU A 58 -4.99 -2.34 1.10
N ILE A 59 -4.92 -2.48 2.42
CA ILE A 59 -4.97 -1.35 3.35
C ILE A 59 -3.58 -0.79 3.71
N ALA A 60 -2.51 -1.58 3.56
CA ALA A 60 -1.15 -1.18 3.93
C ALA A 60 -0.09 -1.70 2.93
N ASN A 61 0.93 -0.88 2.66
CA ASN A 61 2.17 -1.33 2.04
C ASN A 61 3.18 -1.64 3.16
N GLY A 62 3.28 -2.92 3.49
CA GLY A 62 4.07 -3.39 4.63
C GLY A 62 3.52 -2.87 5.95
N ARG A 63 4.17 -1.85 6.52
CA ARG A 63 3.78 -1.25 7.81
C ARG A 63 3.12 0.11 7.67
N TYR A 64 3.02 0.64 6.47
CA TYR A 64 2.51 1.98 6.21
C TYR A 64 1.14 1.87 5.58
N LEU A 65 0.15 2.59 6.12
CA LEU A 65 -1.17 2.65 5.51
C LEU A 65 -1.08 3.30 4.13
N LEU A 66 -1.85 2.79 3.17
CA LEU A 66 -1.99 3.48 1.89
C LEU A 66 -2.74 4.81 2.10
N PRO A 67 -2.47 5.83 1.27
CA PRO A 67 -3.23 7.09 1.31
C PRO A 67 -4.75 6.87 1.18
N SER A 68 -5.17 5.97 0.30
CA SER A 68 -6.58 5.60 0.12
C SER A 68 -7.20 5.01 1.39
N THR A 69 -6.46 4.21 2.14
CA THR A 69 -6.91 3.66 3.42
C THR A 69 -7.09 4.74 4.47
N ILE A 70 -6.18 5.73 4.51
CA ILE A 70 -6.29 6.85 5.46
C ILE A 70 -7.59 7.61 5.20
N GLU A 71 -7.90 7.91 3.94
CA GLU A 71 -9.15 8.59 3.56
C GLU A 71 -10.39 7.78 3.95
N ARG A 72 -10.37 6.46 3.73
CA ARG A 72 -11.43 5.52 4.15
C ARG A 72 -11.65 5.51 5.66
N VAL A 73 -10.58 5.37 6.44
CA VAL A 73 -10.64 5.42 7.91
C VAL A 73 -11.19 6.76 8.38
N GLU A 74 -10.72 7.87 7.81
CA GLU A 74 -11.22 9.20 8.15
C GLU A 74 -12.69 9.40 7.79
N ALA A 75 -13.17 8.81 6.69
CA ALA A 75 -14.57 8.84 6.31
C ALA A 75 -15.46 8.13 7.35
N VAL A 76 -15.09 6.91 7.75
CA VAL A 76 -15.81 6.15 8.79
C VAL A 76 -15.74 6.89 10.14
N MET A 77 -14.57 7.42 10.50
CA MET A 77 -14.41 8.25 11.70
C MET A 77 -15.33 9.46 11.70
N ARG A 78 -15.45 10.17 10.57
CA ARG A 78 -16.32 11.34 10.44
C ARG A 78 -17.79 10.97 10.51
N ALA A 79 -18.20 9.90 9.83
CA ALA A 79 -19.57 9.40 9.82
C ALA A 79 -20.03 9.01 11.23
N ARG A 80 -19.15 8.33 11.99
CA ARG A 80 -19.45 7.84 13.34
C ARG A 80 -18.99 8.77 14.48
N LYS A 81 -18.42 9.94 14.16
CA LYS A 81 -17.84 10.91 15.12
C LYS A 81 -16.80 10.27 16.06
N LEU A 82 -15.99 9.35 15.54
CA LEU A 82 -14.94 8.67 16.29
C LEU A 82 -13.62 9.43 16.22
N SER A 83 -12.88 9.40 17.34
CA SER A 83 -11.48 9.84 17.39
C SER A 83 -10.54 8.67 17.10
N PRO A 84 -9.27 8.90 16.72
CA PRO A 84 -8.29 7.83 16.51
C PRO A 84 -8.15 6.91 17.73
N SER A 85 -8.21 7.48 18.95
CA SER A 85 -8.21 6.71 20.19
C SER A 85 -9.47 5.86 20.38
N GLY A 86 -10.61 6.34 19.91
CA GLY A 86 -11.86 5.58 19.89
C GLY A 86 -11.79 4.39 18.93
N VAL A 87 -11.24 4.59 17.73
CA VAL A 87 -10.98 3.49 16.78
C VAL A 87 -10.04 2.46 17.41
N MET A 88 -8.93 2.89 18.01
CA MET A 88 -8.02 1.96 18.71
C MET A 88 -8.73 1.12 19.80
N ALA A 89 -9.68 1.72 20.52
CA ALA A 89 -10.48 1.00 21.52
C ALA A 89 -11.43 -0.03 20.88
N GLU A 90 -12.09 0.31 19.76
CA GLU A 90 -12.94 -0.63 19.02
C GLU A 90 -12.12 -1.79 18.43
N LEU A 91 -10.88 -1.53 18.03
CA LEU A 91 -9.92 -2.55 17.60
C LEU A 91 -9.42 -3.46 18.74
N GLY A 92 -9.81 -3.20 19.99
CA GLY A 92 -9.36 -3.95 21.16
C GLY A 92 -7.97 -3.55 21.68
N PHE A 93 -7.42 -2.43 21.20
CA PHE A 93 -6.16 -1.86 21.71
C PHE A 93 -6.42 -0.76 22.75
N SER A 94 -5.36 -0.37 23.45
CA SER A 94 -5.43 0.73 24.41
C SER A 94 -5.78 2.05 23.69
N SER A 95 -6.78 2.77 24.20
CA SER A 95 -7.14 4.11 23.71
C SER A 95 -6.03 5.15 23.89
N ARG A 96 -5.04 4.86 24.75
CA ARG A 96 -3.82 5.67 24.94
C ARG A 96 -2.73 5.37 23.91
N ASP A 97 -2.89 4.34 23.09
CA ASP A 97 -1.93 4.01 22.05
C ASP A 97 -2.04 5.02 20.89
N ALA A 98 -1.06 5.92 20.80
CA ALA A 98 -0.98 6.94 19.77
C ALA A 98 -0.48 6.41 18.41
N SER A 99 -0.43 5.09 18.20
CA SER A 99 0.04 4.49 16.94
C SER A 99 -0.85 4.89 15.76
N LEU A 100 -2.18 4.76 15.89
CA LEU A 100 -3.10 5.15 14.80
C LEU A 100 -3.09 6.66 14.57
N THR A 101 -3.09 7.46 15.64
CA THR A 101 -2.97 8.94 15.54
C THR A 101 -1.73 9.34 14.73
N ARG A 102 -0.57 8.74 15.02
CA ARG A 102 0.68 9.02 14.29
C ARG A 102 0.64 8.50 12.85
N ALA A 103 0.00 7.36 12.60
CA ALA A 103 -0.15 6.82 11.26
C ALA A 103 -0.98 7.75 10.36
N LEU A 104 -2.09 8.29 10.88
CA LEU A 104 -2.94 9.23 10.15
C LEU A 104 -2.26 10.59 9.96
N ALA A 105 -1.67 11.16 11.02
CA ALA A 105 -1.09 12.50 10.96
C ALA A 105 0.28 12.58 10.26
N MET A 106 1.14 11.57 10.45
CA MET A 106 2.55 11.61 10.05
C MET A 106 2.93 10.50 9.07
N LYS A 107 1.97 9.69 8.60
CA LYS A 107 2.23 8.51 7.76
C LYS A 107 3.24 7.56 8.41
N ALA A 108 3.16 7.42 9.73
CA ALA A 108 4.06 6.59 10.51
C ALA A 108 3.79 5.09 10.31
N ALA A 109 4.81 4.27 10.58
CA ALA A 109 4.68 2.82 10.55
C ALA A 109 3.80 2.31 11.71
N LEU A 110 2.89 1.39 11.39
CA LEU A 110 2.05 0.67 12.34
C LEU A 110 2.60 -0.73 12.65
N ARG A 111 2.06 -1.32 13.72
CA ARG A 111 2.26 -2.75 14.01
C ARG A 111 1.36 -3.56 13.09
N LEU A 112 1.86 -4.72 12.64
CA LEU A 112 1.10 -5.63 11.78
C LEU A 112 -0.22 -6.09 12.41
N SER A 113 -0.25 -6.26 13.73
CA SER A 113 -1.48 -6.59 14.47
C SER A 113 -2.54 -5.50 14.39
N VAL A 114 -2.12 -4.22 14.44
CA VAL A 114 -3.04 -3.07 14.32
C VAL A 114 -3.54 -2.94 12.88
N ILE A 115 -2.67 -3.19 11.90
CA ILE A 115 -3.05 -3.22 10.48
C ILE A 115 -4.10 -4.31 10.24
N ALA A 116 -3.87 -5.55 10.70
CA ALA A 116 -4.81 -6.65 10.54
C ALA A 116 -6.19 -6.32 11.16
N ALA A 117 -6.21 -5.88 12.43
CA ALA A 117 -7.46 -5.50 13.08
C ALA A 117 -8.17 -4.33 12.37
N LEU A 118 -7.40 -3.36 11.85
CA LEU A 118 -7.96 -2.22 11.11
C LEU A 118 -8.58 -2.66 9.77
N ALA A 119 -8.04 -3.70 9.11
CA ALA A 119 -8.63 -4.27 7.90
C ALA A 119 -10.01 -4.86 8.19
N ASP A 120 -10.10 -5.67 9.25
CA ASP A 120 -11.35 -6.31 9.67
C ASP A 120 -12.39 -5.26 10.07
N TRP A 121 -11.96 -4.25 10.83
CA TRP A 121 -12.81 -3.13 11.25
C TRP A 121 -13.33 -2.30 10.07
N LEU A 122 -12.48 -1.97 9.08
CA LEU A 122 -12.92 -1.27 7.88
C LEU A 122 -13.96 -2.07 7.11
N THR A 123 -13.73 -3.38 6.93
CA THR A 123 -14.67 -4.26 6.22
C THR A 123 -16.03 -4.30 6.92
N ALA A 124 -16.04 -4.35 8.26
CA ALA A 124 -17.27 -4.36 9.05
C ALA A 124 -18.07 -3.05 8.98
N HIS A 125 -17.39 -1.90 8.80
CA HIS A 125 -18.01 -0.58 8.88
C HIS A 125 -18.20 0.12 7.54
N GLU A 126 -17.58 -0.36 6.47
CA GLU A 126 -17.82 0.14 5.11
C GLU A 126 -18.99 -0.55 4.41
N ALA A 127 -19.37 -1.76 4.84
CA ALA A 127 -20.55 -2.45 4.32
C ALA A 127 -21.89 -1.82 4.77
N GLU A 128 -21.84 -0.86 5.70
CA GLU A 128 -23.02 -0.19 6.28
C GLU A 128 -23.28 1.22 5.73
N GLY A 129 -22.48 1.70 4.76
CA GLY A 129 -22.59 3.04 4.15
C GLY A 129 -22.97 3.02 2.68
#